data_AF-A0A841Q7H3-F1
#
_entry.id   AF-A0A841Q7H3-F1
#
_cell.length_a   1.000
_cell.length_b   1.000
_cell.length_c   1.000
_cell.angle_alpha   90.00
_cell.angle_beta   90.00
_cell.angle_gamma   90.00
#
_symmetry.space_group_name_H-M   'P 1'
#
loop_
_entity.id
_entity.type
_entity.pdbx_description
1 polymer ?
#
loop_
_entity_poly.entity_id
_entity_poly.type
_entity_poly.pdbx_seq_one_letter_code
_entity_poly.pdbx_strand_id
1 'polypeptide(L)'
;MTFNEIMALIMPSIIALLFYSKVNKKNMSMFEIVSNLVLFMLITNSICYAILIYLQTSPIIFSISFTLKYSVMATFIAVVVAILYRFIELNIKINIKVESINEKKD
;
A
#
# COMPACT_ATOMS: atom_id res chain seq x y z
N MET A 1 11.56 -12.25 -16.78
CA MET A 1 10.45 -11.38 -16.35
C MET A 1 10.28 -10.29 -17.37
N THR A 2 9.14 -10.21 -18.04
CA THR A 2 8.89 -9.14 -19.01
C THR A 2 8.68 -7.80 -18.27
N PHE A 3 8.99 -6.66 -18.89
CA PHE A 3 8.80 -5.32 -18.29
C PHE A 3 7.38 -5.13 -17.70
N ASN A 4 6.38 -5.71 -18.35
CA ASN A 4 4.98 -5.66 -17.92
C ASN A 4 4.74 -6.36 -16.57
N GLU A 5 5.43 -7.47 -16.30
CA GLU A 5 5.33 -8.19 -15.03
C GLU A 5 5.91 -7.38 -13.88
N ILE A 6 7.06 -6.74 -14.11
CA ILE A 6 7.71 -5.87 -13.11
C ILE A 6 6.82 -4.65 -12.83
N MET A 7 6.28 -4.02 -13.88
CA MET A 7 5.39 -2.87 -13.72
C MET A 7 4.09 -3.25 -13.01
N ALA A 8 3.56 -4.46 -13.21
CA ALA A 8 2.36 -4.92 -12.50
C ALA A 8 2.57 -5.08 -10.98
N LEU A 9 3.81 -5.28 -10.52
CA LEU A 9 4.15 -5.37 -9.11
C LEU A 9 4.38 -4.00 -8.45
N ILE A 10 4.88 -3.02 -9.23
CA ILE A 10 5.31 -1.71 -8.72
C ILE A 10 4.20 -0.66 -8.90
N MET A 11 3.56 -0.61 -10.06
CA MET A 11 2.64 0.46 -10.43
C MET A 11 1.43 0.63 -9.48
N PRO A 12 0.79 -0.45 -9.00
CA PRO A 12 -0.25 -0.35 -7.97
C PRO A 12 0.20 0.44 -6.72
N SER A 13 1.44 0.24 -6.31
CA SER A 13 2.02 0.87 -5.12
C SER A 13 2.37 2.34 -5.36
N ILE A 14 2.80 2.69 -6.59
CA ILE A 14 2.96 4.08 -7.01
C ILE A 14 1.60 4.80 -6.96
N ILE A 15 0.55 4.17 -7.48
CA ILE A 15 -0.81 4.73 -7.45
C ILE A 15 -1.28 4.96 -6.01
N ALA A 16 -1.07 3.98 -5.13
CA ALA A 16 -1.40 4.10 -3.70
C ALA A 16 -0.62 5.23 -3.02
N LEU A 17 0.67 5.39 -3.35
CA LEU A 17 1.50 6.47 -2.82
C LEU A 17 1.02 7.86 -3.27
N LEU A 18 0.69 8.01 -4.55
CA LEU A 18 0.13 9.24 -5.09
C LEU A 18 -1.22 9.58 -4.44
N PHE A 19 -2.08 8.57 -4.26
CA PHE A 19 -3.34 8.71 -3.55
C PHE A 19 -3.12 9.15 -2.10
N TYR A 20 -2.23 8.46 -1.38
CA TYR A 20 -1.89 8.77 0.00
C TYR A 20 -1.34 10.19 0.15
N SER A 21 -0.44 10.62 -0.74
CA SER A 21 0.09 11.99 -0.77
C SER A 21 -1.01 13.04 -0.96
N LYS A 22 -1.91 12.79 -1.92
CA LYS A 22 -3.04 13.70 -2.21
C LYS A 22 -4.00 13.82 -1.02
N VAL A 23 -4.29 12.73 -0.33
CA VAL A 23 -5.17 12.71 0.86
C VAL A 23 -4.52 13.44 2.04
N ASN A 24 -3.20 13.29 2.21
CA ASN A 24 -2.49 13.86 3.35
C ASN A 24 -2.19 15.36 3.19
N LYS A 25 -2.33 15.93 1.98
CA LYS A 25 -1.98 17.33 1.63
C LYS A 25 -0.63 17.77 2.20
N LYS A 26 0.31 16.84 2.36
CA LYS A 26 1.61 17.04 2.98
C LYS A 26 2.68 16.85 1.91
N ASN A 27 3.62 17.79 1.84
CA ASN A 27 4.85 17.56 1.09
C ASN A 27 5.66 16.50 1.81
N MET A 28 5.73 15.31 1.22
CA MET A 28 6.54 14.21 1.73
C MET A 28 8.00 14.43 1.34
N SER A 29 8.91 14.19 2.28
CA SER A 29 10.33 14.08 1.99
C SER A 29 10.63 12.88 1.11
N MET A 30 11.75 12.90 0.37
CA MET A 30 12.16 11.76 -0.46
C MET A 30 12.30 10.46 0.33
N PHE A 31 12.75 10.55 1.59
CA PHE A 31 12.82 9.38 2.47
C PHE A 31 11.43 8.82 2.80
N GLU A 32 10.47 9.68 3.17
CA GLU A 32 9.08 9.25 3.43
C GLU A 32 8.43 8.63 2.17
N ILE A 33 8.72 9.18 0.98
CA ILE A 33 8.23 8.65 -0.30
C ILE A 33 8.74 7.22 -0.51
N VAL A 34 10.05 7.00 -0.37
CA VAL A 34 10.67 5.68 -0.56
C VAL A 34 10.17 4.69 0.50
N SER A 35 10.10 5.09 1.77
CA SER A 35 9.60 4.21 2.85
C SER A 35 8.16 3.78 2.62
N ASN A 36 7.26 4.72 2.30
CA ASN A 36 5.86 4.41 2.03
C ASN A 36 5.70 3.57 0.76
N LEU A 37 6.49 3.82 -0.28
CA LEU A 37 6.49 3.03 -1.50
C LEU A 37 6.86 1.56 -1.22
N VAL A 38 7.95 1.32 -0.49
CA VAL A 38 8.39 -0.04 -0.13
C VAL A 38 7.35 -0.72 0.74
N LEU A 39 6.77 -0.02 1.71
CA LEU A 39 5.71 -0.54 2.56
C LEU A 39 4.47 -0.94 1.75
N PHE A 40 3.99 -0.08 0.86
CA PHE A 40 2.84 -0.39 0.01
C PHE A 40 3.13 -1.52 -0.97
N MET A 41 4.34 -1.59 -1.55
CA MET A 41 4.76 -2.72 -2.39
C MET A 41 4.73 -4.03 -1.62
N LEU A 42 5.27 -4.05 -0.40
CA LEU A 42 5.32 -5.27 0.40
C LEU A 42 3.92 -5.72 0.79
N ILE A 43 3.13 -4.85 1.42
CA ILE A 43 1.78 -5.21 1.89
C ILE A 43 0.88 -5.61 0.72
N THR A 44 0.84 -4.83 -0.35
CA THR A 44 -0.04 -5.10 -1.49
C THR A 44 0.32 -6.43 -2.15
N ASN A 45 1.60 -6.67 -2.44
CA ASN A 45 2.02 -7.91 -3.08
C ASN A 45 1.85 -9.12 -2.14
N SER A 46 2.08 -8.97 -0.83
CA SER A 46 1.82 -10.04 0.14
C SER A 46 0.35 -10.43 0.19
N ILE A 47 -0.58 -9.45 0.21
CA ILE A 47 -2.02 -9.71 0.19
C ILE A 47 -2.41 -10.38 -1.13
N CYS A 48 -1.94 -9.86 -2.27
CA CYS A 48 -2.27 -10.43 -3.58
C CYS A 48 -1.75 -11.87 -3.69
N TYR A 49 -0.53 -12.14 -3.22
CA TYR A 49 0.05 -13.47 -3.20
C TYR A 49 -0.74 -14.44 -2.31
N ALA A 50 -1.18 -14.00 -1.12
CA ALA A 50 -2.04 -14.79 -0.25
C ALA A 50 -3.38 -15.16 -0.92
N ILE A 51 -3.98 -14.21 -1.66
CA ILE A 51 -5.23 -14.47 -2.40
C ILE A 51 -4.99 -15.48 -3.53
N LEU A 52 -3.89 -15.36 -4.27
CA LEU A 52 -3.53 -16.32 -5.33
C LEU A 52 -3.31 -17.74 -4.78
N ILE A 53 -2.65 -17.87 -3.63
CA ILE A 53 -2.50 -19.16 -2.94
C ILE A 53 -3.86 -19.73 -2.54
N TYR A 54 -4.72 -18.91 -1.93
CA TYR A 54 -6.03 -19.33 -1.45
C TYR A 54 -6.93 -19.82 -2.59
N LEU A 55 -6.88 -19.17 -3.76
CA LEU A 55 -7.63 -19.55 -4.95
C LEU A 55 -7.06 -20.78 -5.68
N GLN A 56 -5.98 -21.40 -5.18
CA GLN A 56 -5.32 -22.57 -5.75
C GLN A 56 -5.02 -22.44 -7.25
N THR A 57 -4.73 -21.22 -7.73
CA THR A 57 -4.36 -20.98 -9.13
C THR A 57 -2.94 -21.51 -9.39
N SER A 58 -2.85 -22.77 -9.82
CA SER A 58 -1.64 -23.46 -10.26
C SER A 58 -1.20 -23.04 -11.67
N PRO A 59 0.09 -23.15 -12.03
CA PRO A 59 1.18 -22.32 -11.53
C PRO A 59 0.99 -20.85 -11.92
N ILE A 60 1.67 -19.94 -11.23
CA ILE A 60 1.72 -18.49 -11.53
C ILE A 60 2.46 -18.28 -12.86
N ILE A 61 1.83 -18.67 -13.97
CA ILE A 61 2.28 -18.33 -15.30
C ILE A 61 1.74 -16.92 -15.54
N PHE A 62 2.63 -15.94 -15.44
CA PHE A 62 2.34 -14.55 -15.80
C PHE A 62 2.07 -14.44 -17.31
N SER A 63 0.89 -14.88 -17.74
CA SER A 63 0.35 -14.54 -19.05
C SER A 63 -0.06 -13.07 -19.05
N ILE A 64 -0.08 -12.45 -20.22
CA ILE A 64 -0.49 -11.04 -20.37
C ILE A 64 -1.89 -10.80 -19.76
N SER A 65 -2.83 -11.74 -19.98
CA SER A 65 -4.18 -11.65 -19.41
C SER A 65 -4.19 -11.74 -17.88
N PHE A 66 -3.35 -12.61 -17.32
CA PHE A 66 -3.18 -12.71 -15.87
C PHE A 66 -2.58 -11.42 -15.29
N THR A 67 -1.52 -10.90 -15.89
CA THR A 67 -0.83 -9.67 -15.44
C THR A 67 -1.76 -8.47 -15.41
N LEU A 68 -2.65 -8.32 -16.41
CA LEU A 68 -3.65 -7.25 -16.41
C LEU A 68 -4.67 -7.40 -15.27
N LYS A 69 -5.24 -8.59 -15.10
CA LYS A 69 -6.21 -8.87 -14.03
C LYS A 69 -5.58 -8.68 -12.64
N TYR A 70 -4.36 -9.19 -12.48
CA TYR A 70 -3.57 -9.02 -11.27
C TYR A 70 -3.31 -7.54 -10.97
N SER A 71 -2.89 -6.75 -11.96
CA SER A 71 -2.59 -5.32 -11.79
C SER A 71 -3.83 -4.53 -11.33
N VAL A 72 -5.00 -4.80 -11.91
CA VAL A 72 -6.26 -4.17 -11.48
C VAL A 72 -6.61 -4.52 -10.04
N MET A 73 -6.53 -5.81 -9.70
CA MET A 73 -6.79 -6.30 -8.34
C MET A 73 -5.79 -5.71 -7.32
N ALA A 74 -4.51 -5.72 -7.65
CA ALA A 74 -3.44 -5.16 -6.82
C ALA A 74 -3.65 -3.65 -6.62
N THR A 75 -4.09 -2.91 -7.63
CA THR A 75 -4.38 -1.48 -7.50
C THR A 75 -5.54 -1.23 -6.53
N PHE A 76 -6.61 -2.03 -6.61
CA PHE A 76 -7.72 -1.94 -5.67
C PHE A 76 -7.26 -2.21 -4.22
N ILE A 77 -6.50 -3.27 -4.01
CA ILE A 77 -5.93 -3.62 -2.71
C ILE A 77 -5.01 -2.51 -2.20
N ALA A 78 -4.14 -1.95 -3.06
CA ALA A 78 -3.21 -0.90 -2.68
C ALA A 78 -3.92 0.38 -2.21
N VAL A 79 -5.03 0.75 -2.87
CA VAL A 79 -5.87 1.88 -2.43
C VAL A 79 -6.50 1.61 -1.07
N VAL A 80 -7.05 0.40 -0.85
CA VAL A 80 -7.62 0.02 0.46
C VAL A 80 -6.55 0.09 1.56
N VAL A 81 -5.35 -0.44 1.29
CA VAL A 81 -4.20 -0.39 2.21
C VAL A 81 -3.82 1.06 2.52
N ALA A 82 -3.76 1.95 1.53
CA ALA A 82 -3.43 3.36 1.74
C ALA A 82 -4.47 4.08 2.62
N ILE A 83 -5.76 3.76 2.46
CA ILE A 83 -6.84 4.29 3.30
C ILE A 83 -6.70 3.80 4.74
N LEU A 84 -6.51 2.48 4.94
CA LEU A 84 -6.34 1.88 6.27
C LEU A 84 -5.10 2.44 6.98
N TYR A 85 -3.99 2.55 6.27
CA TYR A 85 -2.75 3.12 6.79
C TYR A 85 -2.97 4.55 7.31
N ARG A 86 -3.73 5.37 6.57
CA ARG A 86 -4.10 6.72 7.00
C ARG A 86 -4.93 6.73 8.28
N PHE A 87 -5.90 5.83 8.41
CA PHE A 87 -6.69 5.73 9.64
C PHE A 87 -5.82 5.34 10.84
N ILE A 88 -4.89 4.40 10.67
CA ILE A 88 -3.96 3.99 11.71
C ILE A 88 -3.06 5.17 12.14
N GLU A 89 -2.49 5.89 11.17
CA GLU A 89 -1.64 7.06 11.43
C GLU A 89 -2.40 8.15 12.23
N LEU A 90 -3.66 8.44 11.84
CA LEU A 90 -4.50 9.41 12.55
C LEU A 90 -4.82 8.96 13.97
N ASN A 91 -5.15 7.68 14.17
CA ASN A 91 -5.44 7.13 15.50
C ASN A 91 -4.23 7.20 16.43
N ILE A 92 -3.04 6.81 15.93
CA ILE A 92 -1.79 6.91 16.70
C ILE A 92 -1.52 8.37 17.09
N LYS A 93 -1.68 9.30 16.14
CA LYS A 93 -1.45 10.74 16.38
C LYS A 93 -2.42 11.31 17.41
N ILE A 94 -3.68 10.87 17.40
CA ILE A 94 -4.67 11.28 18.40
C ILE A 94 -4.27 10.75 19.78
N ASN A 95 -3.90 9.47 19.89
CA ASN A 95 -3.58 8.86 21.18
C ASN A 95 -2.38 9.55 21.87
N ILE A 96 -1.29 9.78 21.13
CA ILE A 96 -0.11 10.50 21.62
C ILE A 96 -0.48 11.92 22.09
N LYS A 97 -1.39 12.59 21.37
CA LYS A 97 -1.84 13.94 21.75
C LYS A 97 -2.66 13.93 23.04
N VAL A 98 -3.46 12.90 23.30
CA VAL A 98 -4.22 12.77 24.56
C VAL A 98 -3.27 12.51 25.73
N GLU A 99 -2.32 11.58 25.57
CA GLU A 99 -1.33 11.24 26.61
C GLU A 99 -0.50 12.47 27.04
N SER A 100 0.05 13.21 26.07
CA SER A 100 0.85 14.42 26.34
C SER A 100 0.08 15.58 26.98
N ILE A 101 -1.26 15.62 26.88
CA ILE A 101 -2.09 16.60 27.57
C ILE A 101 -2.31 16.20 29.03
N ASN A 102 -2.40 14.90 29.31
CA ASN A 102 -2.56 14.38 30.67
C ASN A 102 -1.28 14.54 31.49
N GLU A 103 -0.10 14.28 30.90
CA GLU A 103 1.19 14.50 31.58
C GLU A 103 1.45 15.96 31.99
N LYS A 104 0.80 16.94 31.35
CA LYS A 104 0.94 18.36 31.72
C LYS A 104 -0.02 18.83 32.81
N LYS A 105 -0.96 17.98 33.22
CA LYS A 105 -1.98 18.28 34.24
C LYS A 105 -1.66 17.68 35.61
N ASP A 106 -0.68 16.78 35.66
CA ASP A 106 -0.07 16.27 36.89
C ASP A 106 1.21 17.07 37.23
#